data_AF-S7ZYH4-F1
#
_entry.id   AF-S7ZYH4-F1
#
_cell.length_a   1.000
_cell.length_b   1.000
_cell.length_c   1.000
_cell.angle_alpha   90.00
_cell.angle_beta   90.00
_cell.angle_gamma   90.00
#
_symmetry.space_group_name_H-M   'P 1'
#
loop_
_entity.id
_entity.type
_entity.pdbx_description
1 polymer ?
#
loop_
_entity_poly.entity_id
_entity_poly.type
_entity_poly.pdbx_seq_one_letter_code
_entity_poly.pdbx_strand_id
1 'polypeptide(L)'
;MKISFLSAFLGLSGFYTAEAQLSNANNVGPTSALSAKSKLCNVLDYGAKADGQTDIGPAILSAFNNCAKAGGATIYIPPGNYAQATWVTLSGGSHYAFQLDGIITRTGTAGGHMIIFSGATDLEVFSKTSKGGIQGAGVYWHKQGKGVYGPRIFRFVKCTNWSVHDLALADSPAFFIVVE
;
A
#
# COMPACT_ATOMS: atom_id res chain seq x y z
N MET A 1 7.95 -21.14 -78.57
CA MET A 1 7.60 -20.01 -77.70
C MET A 1 7.22 -20.57 -76.34
N LYS A 2 8.06 -20.31 -75.32
CA LYS A 2 7.80 -20.19 -73.85
C LYS A 2 6.85 -21.20 -73.15
N ILE A 3 7.04 -21.70 -71.93
CA ILE A 3 8.02 -21.62 -70.83
C ILE A 3 7.60 -22.77 -69.87
N SER A 4 8.57 -23.42 -69.23
CA SER A 4 8.39 -24.36 -68.10
C SER A 4 7.83 -23.65 -66.85
N PHE A 5 6.96 -24.30 -66.07
CA PHE A 5 6.77 -23.92 -64.67
C PHE A 5 6.82 -25.12 -63.73
N LEU A 6 7.82 -25.03 -62.86
CA LEU A 6 8.16 -25.87 -61.72
C LEU A 6 7.15 -25.59 -60.59
N SER A 7 6.50 -26.62 -60.05
CA SER A 7 5.61 -26.48 -58.89
C SER A 7 6.44 -26.31 -57.60
N ALA A 8 6.38 -25.13 -56.99
CA ALA A 8 6.98 -24.86 -55.68
C ALA A 8 5.96 -25.16 -54.55
N PHE A 9 6.31 -26.06 -53.65
CA PHE A 9 5.61 -26.26 -52.37
C PHE A 9 6.03 -25.14 -51.40
N LEU A 10 5.13 -24.20 -51.07
CA LEU A 10 5.32 -23.30 -49.94
C LEU A 10 4.72 -23.93 -48.68
N GLY A 11 5.56 -24.32 -47.74
CA GLY A 11 5.15 -24.61 -46.37
C GLY A 11 4.83 -23.31 -45.64
N LEU A 12 3.56 -23.08 -45.32
CA LEU A 12 3.18 -22.05 -44.36
C LEU A 12 3.45 -22.59 -42.94
N SER A 13 4.59 -22.23 -42.37
CA SER A 13 4.79 -22.31 -40.93
C SER A 13 3.88 -21.26 -40.28
N GLY A 14 2.79 -21.71 -39.65
CA GLY A 14 1.93 -20.85 -38.85
C GLY A 14 2.72 -20.26 -37.69
N PHE A 15 2.95 -18.95 -37.72
CA PHE A 15 3.40 -18.22 -36.55
C PHE A 15 2.22 -18.13 -35.59
N TYR A 16 2.23 -18.95 -34.54
CA TYR A 16 1.37 -18.74 -33.38
C TYR A 16 1.92 -17.54 -32.62
N THR A 17 1.31 -16.37 -32.77
CA THR A 17 1.51 -15.29 -31.81
C THR A 17 0.86 -15.72 -30.51
N ALA A 18 1.67 -16.00 -29.50
CA ALA A 18 1.17 -16.14 -28.14
C ALA A 18 0.73 -14.74 -27.68
N GLU A 19 -0.56 -14.43 -27.84
CA GLU A 19 -1.14 -13.32 -27.11
C GLU A 19 -1.22 -13.73 -25.64
N ALA A 20 -0.43 -13.06 -24.81
CA ALA A 20 -0.65 -13.09 -23.37
C ALA A 20 -1.99 -12.39 -23.10
N GLN A 21 -3.10 -13.15 -23.14
CA GLN A 21 -4.39 -12.64 -22.69
C GLN A 21 -4.37 -12.50 -21.17
N LEU A 22 -3.93 -11.34 -20.68
CA LEU A 22 -4.39 -10.85 -19.39
C LEU A 22 -5.86 -10.47 -19.60
N SER A 23 -6.79 -11.35 -19.26
CA SER A 23 -8.20 -11.08 -19.48
C SER A 23 -8.63 -9.86 -18.65
N ASN A 24 -9.15 -8.82 -19.33
CA ASN A 24 -9.79 -7.63 -18.73
C ASN A 24 -10.99 -7.94 -17.80
N ALA A 25 -11.28 -9.21 -17.53
CA ALA A 25 -12.33 -9.68 -16.64
C ALA A 25 -11.90 -9.72 -15.16
N ASN A 26 -10.59 -9.63 -14.87
CA ASN A 26 -10.02 -9.77 -13.53
C ASN A 26 -9.04 -8.63 -13.19
N ASN A 27 -9.47 -7.37 -13.33
CA ASN A 27 -8.65 -6.24 -12.92
C ASN A 27 -8.31 -6.35 -11.43
N VAL A 28 -7.02 -6.41 -11.11
CA VAL A 28 -6.50 -6.32 -9.74
C VAL A 28 -6.02 -4.90 -9.48
N GLY A 29 -6.01 -4.50 -8.21
CA GLY A 29 -5.64 -3.14 -7.83
C GLY A 29 -6.83 -2.17 -7.79
N PRO A 30 -6.54 -0.87 -7.55
CA PRO A 30 -7.53 0.20 -7.55
C PRO A 30 -8.27 0.30 -8.88
N THR A 31 -9.55 0.65 -8.83
CA THR A 31 -10.39 0.88 -10.02
C THR A 31 -10.32 2.31 -10.53
N SER A 32 -9.91 3.26 -9.68
CA SER A 32 -9.66 4.64 -10.08
C SER A 32 -8.16 4.96 -10.08
N ALA A 33 -7.75 5.80 -11.03
CA ALA A 33 -6.38 6.30 -11.08
C ALA A 33 -6.06 7.19 -9.87
N LEU A 34 -4.80 7.20 -9.41
CA LEU A 34 -4.33 8.10 -8.34
C LEU A 34 -4.72 9.57 -8.56
N SER A 35 -4.70 10.05 -9.81
CA SER A 35 -5.06 11.43 -10.15
C SER A 35 -6.52 11.78 -9.82
N ALA A 36 -7.41 10.80 -9.71
CA ALA A 36 -8.80 10.98 -9.28
C ALA A 36 -8.95 11.14 -7.76
N LYS A 37 -7.90 10.81 -6.98
CA LYS A 37 -7.85 10.89 -5.51
C LYS A 37 -7.19 12.22 -5.07
N SER A 38 -7.66 13.32 -5.64
CA SER A 38 -6.96 14.61 -5.68
C SER A 38 -7.06 15.46 -4.42
N LYS A 39 -8.06 15.24 -3.55
CA LYS A 39 -8.17 15.97 -2.28
C LYS A 39 -7.06 15.52 -1.33
N LEU A 40 -6.17 16.43 -0.96
CA LEU A 40 -5.05 16.12 -0.07
C LEU A 40 -5.47 16.25 1.40
N CYS A 41 -5.40 15.15 2.15
CA CYS A 41 -5.59 15.10 3.59
C CYS A 41 -4.21 14.99 4.26
N ASN A 42 -3.48 16.09 4.32
CA ASN A 42 -2.11 16.12 4.86
C ASN A 42 -2.16 15.96 6.39
N VAL A 43 -1.51 14.93 6.93
CA VAL A 43 -1.54 14.62 8.37
C VAL A 43 -1.01 15.75 9.26
N LEU A 44 -0.18 16.66 8.72
CA LEU A 44 0.31 17.83 9.46
C LEU A 44 -0.83 18.79 9.83
N ASP A 45 -1.87 18.89 8.98
CA ASP A 45 -3.07 19.70 9.24
C ASP A 45 -3.95 19.08 10.34
N TYR A 46 -3.69 17.82 10.69
CA TYR A 46 -4.38 17.06 11.73
C TYR A 46 -3.52 16.83 12.98
N GLY A 47 -2.42 17.59 13.13
CA GLY A 47 -1.61 17.62 14.34
C GLY A 47 -0.39 16.70 14.34
N ALA A 48 -0.08 16.02 13.23
CA ALA A 48 1.17 15.29 13.11
C ALA A 48 2.38 16.24 13.12
N LYS A 49 3.51 15.77 13.63
CA LYS A 49 4.80 16.47 13.56
C LYS A 49 5.88 15.49 13.10
N ALA A 50 6.72 15.95 12.17
CA ALA A 50 7.86 15.20 11.65
C ALA A 50 9.10 15.32 12.57
N ASP A 51 8.90 15.20 13.88
CA ASP A 51 9.93 15.39 14.92
C ASP A 51 10.48 14.05 15.46
N GLY A 52 9.97 12.92 14.96
CA GLY A 52 10.32 11.58 15.43
C GLY A 52 9.86 11.27 16.87
N GLN A 53 9.00 12.09 17.47
CA GLN A 53 8.60 11.98 18.88
C GLN A 53 7.08 12.08 19.09
N THR A 54 6.43 13.03 18.43
CA THR A 54 4.99 13.22 18.50
C THR A 54 4.27 12.04 17.84
N ASP A 55 3.28 11.45 18.53
CA ASP A 55 2.53 10.31 18.01
C ASP A 55 1.69 10.69 16.79
N ILE A 56 1.98 10.05 15.65
CA ILE A 56 1.28 10.26 14.39
C ILE A 56 -0.08 9.54 14.32
N GLY A 57 -0.32 8.54 15.17
CA GLY A 57 -1.53 7.71 15.13
C GLY A 57 -2.83 8.53 15.13
N PRO A 58 -3.05 9.44 16.11
CA PRO A 58 -4.23 10.29 16.14
C PRO A 58 -4.42 11.16 14.88
N ALA A 59 -3.32 11.68 14.32
CA ALA A 59 -3.36 12.54 13.13
C ALA A 59 -3.74 11.75 11.87
N ILE A 60 -3.22 10.53 11.70
CA ILE A 60 -3.63 9.63 10.60
C ILE A 60 -5.13 9.32 10.70
N LEU A 61 -5.61 8.94 11.89
CA LEU A 61 -7.01 8.59 12.08
C LEU A 61 -7.94 9.78 11.85
N SER A 62 -7.53 10.97 12.29
CA SER A 62 -8.27 12.22 12.07
C SER A 62 -8.31 12.60 10.59
N ALA A 63 -7.18 12.52 9.87
CA ALA A 63 -7.11 12.76 8.43
C ALA A 63 -8.02 11.81 7.64
N PHE A 64 -8.06 10.53 8.04
CA PHE A 64 -8.98 9.57 7.45
C PHE A 64 -10.45 9.95 7.70
N ASN A 65 -10.84 10.08 8.97
CA ASN A 65 -12.25 10.25 9.34
C ASN A 65 -12.84 11.57 8.82
N ASN A 66 -12.06 12.66 8.87
CA ASN A 66 -12.54 14.00 8.54
C ASN A 66 -12.33 14.39 7.08
N CYS A 67 -11.55 13.63 6.31
CA CYS A 67 -11.21 13.99 4.93
C CYS A 67 -11.23 12.82 3.97
N ALA A 68 -10.44 11.76 4.18
CA ALA A 68 -10.25 10.74 3.15
C ALA A 68 -11.42 9.75 3.04
N LYS A 69 -12.15 9.49 4.13
CA LYS A 69 -13.22 8.50 4.19
C LYS A 69 -14.39 8.81 3.24
N ALA A 70 -14.59 10.08 2.88
CA ALA A 70 -15.61 10.50 1.92
C ALA A 70 -15.27 10.14 0.46
N GLY A 71 -14.02 9.72 0.18
CA GLY A 71 -13.53 9.37 -1.14
C GLY A 71 -12.98 10.55 -1.95
N GLY A 72 -12.37 10.22 -3.09
CA GLY A 72 -11.71 11.19 -3.98
C GLY A 72 -10.48 11.87 -3.36
N ALA A 73 -9.82 11.19 -2.41
CA ALA A 73 -8.86 11.84 -1.51
C ALA A 73 -7.63 10.98 -1.20
N THR A 74 -6.54 11.62 -0.83
CA THR A 74 -5.28 10.99 -0.43
C THR A 74 -4.91 11.44 0.98
N ILE A 75 -4.80 10.49 1.92
CA ILE A 75 -4.08 10.72 3.17
C ILE A 75 -2.61 10.86 2.82
N TYR A 76 -2.02 12.01 3.15
CA TYR A 76 -0.64 12.30 2.79
C TYR A 76 0.22 12.47 4.03
N ILE A 77 1.27 11.65 4.11
CA ILE A 77 2.31 11.72 5.12
C ILE A 77 3.58 12.20 4.41
N PRO A 78 3.94 13.49 4.54
CA PRO A 78 5.07 14.07 3.83
C PRO A 78 6.41 13.48 4.28
N PRO A 79 7.50 13.73 3.51
CA PRO A 79 8.85 13.38 3.94
C PRO A 79 9.17 13.92 5.33
N GLY A 80 9.73 13.06 6.20
CA GLY A 80 9.98 13.37 7.59
C GLY A 80 10.05 12.11 8.46
N ASN A 81 10.45 12.26 9.72
CA ASN A 81 10.48 11.16 10.69
C ASN A 81 9.30 11.30 11.66
N TYR A 82 8.55 10.22 11.86
CA TYR A 82 7.36 10.22 12.70
C TYR A 82 7.41 9.08 13.71
N ALA A 83 6.98 9.34 14.94
CA ALA A 83 6.75 8.28 15.92
C ALA A 83 5.31 7.77 15.80
N GLN A 84 5.10 6.47 15.97
CA GLN A 84 3.76 5.92 16.15
C GLN A 84 3.67 5.11 17.45
N ALA A 85 2.92 5.66 18.40
CA ALA A 85 2.65 5.05 19.69
C ALA A 85 1.27 4.37 19.73
N THR A 86 0.29 4.97 19.05
CA THR A 86 -1.09 4.48 19.01
C THR A 86 -1.41 3.85 17.67
N TRP A 87 -1.97 2.64 17.67
CA TRP A 87 -2.39 1.93 16.46
C TRP A 87 -3.66 2.51 15.87
N VAL A 88 -3.77 2.44 14.54
CA VAL A 88 -4.93 2.99 13.81
C VAL A 88 -5.66 1.90 13.04
N THR A 89 -6.99 2.02 13.01
CA THR A 89 -7.87 1.22 12.16
C THR A 89 -8.68 2.17 11.28
N LEU A 90 -8.44 2.10 9.98
CA LEU A 90 -9.10 2.87 8.96
C LEU A 90 -10.26 2.02 8.42
N SER A 91 -11.44 2.16 9.04
CA SER A 91 -12.63 1.36 8.75
C SER A 91 -13.52 2.00 7.68
N GLY A 92 -13.73 1.26 6.60
CA GLY A 92 -14.50 1.64 5.41
C GLY A 92 -13.71 2.57 4.50
N GLY A 93 -14.44 3.46 3.84
CA GLY A 93 -13.89 4.37 2.84
C GLY A 93 -13.85 3.72 1.46
N SER A 94 -14.06 4.54 0.44
CA SER A 94 -14.01 4.13 -0.95
C SER A 94 -13.26 5.17 -1.76
N HIS A 95 -12.52 4.77 -2.78
CA HIS A 95 -11.84 5.68 -3.73
C HIS A 95 -10.86 6.62 -3.02
N TYR A 96 -9.93 6.08 -2.24
CA TYR A 96 -8.94 6.89 -1.52
C TYR A 96 -7.54 6.28 -1.56
N ALA A 97 -6.53 7.09 -1.27
CA ALA A 97 -5.16 6.63 -1.18
C ALA A 97 -4.52 6.96 0.18
N PHE A 98 -3.48 6.21 0.51
CA PHE A 98 -2.59 6.44 1.63
C PHE A 98 -1.18 6.60 1.08
N GLN A 99 -0.74 7.84 0.92
CA GLN A 99 0.58 8.19 0.42
C GLN A 99 1.53 8.43 1.61
N LEU A 100 2.44 7.49 1.83
CA LEU A 100 3.49 7.58 2.83
C LEU A 100 4.82 7.89 2.14
N ASP A 101 5.29 9.13 2.28
CA ASP A 101 6.61 9.57 1.80
C ASP A 101 7.60 9.84 2.96
N GLY A 102 7.12 9.84 4.20
CA GLY A 102 7.95 9.86 5.41
C GLY A 102 8.32 8.45 5.92
N ILE A 103 9.04 8.42 7.03
CA ILE A 103 9.36 7.22 7.79
C ILE A 103 8.59 7.22 9.11
N ILE A 104 7.73 6.23 9.31
CA ILE A 104 7.08 5.98 10.61
C ILE A 104 7.93 4.98 11.40
N THR A 105 8.33 5.35 12.62
CA THR A 105 9.02 4.47 13.55
C THR A 105 8.08 4.05 14.67
N ARG A 106 7.98 2.74 14.92
CA ARG A 106 7.19 2.20 16.03
C ARG A 106 7.79 2.63 17.37
N THR A 107 7.00 3.34 18.18
CA THR A 107 7.30 3.61 19.60
C THR A 107 6.34 2.88 20.54
N GLY A 108 5.12 2.57 20.07
CA GLY A 108 4.09 1.87 20.85
C GLY A 108 4.41 0.39 21.10
N THR A 109 3.93 -0.14 22.23
CA THR A 109 4.21 -1.52 22.68
C THR A 109 2.97 -2.43 22.70
N ALA A 110 1.79 -1.89 22.41
CA ALA A 110 0.57 -2.68 22.36
C ALA A 110 0.67 -3.79 21.29
N GLY A 111 0.02 -4.93 21.54
CA GLY A 111 -0.15 -5.97 20.54
C GLY A 111 -1.04 -5.53 19.37
N GLY A 112 -1.29 -6.42 18.42
CA GLY A 112 -2.17 -6.14 17.28
C GLY A 112 -1.40 -5.74 16.02
N HIS A 113 -1.84 -4.67 15.37
CA HIS A 113 -1.36 -4.21 14.06
C HIS A 113 -1.21 -2.69 14.08
N MET A 114 -0.10 -2.16 13.59
CA MET A 114 0.18 -0.72 13.59
C MET A 114 -0.86 0.07 12.79
N ILE A 115 -1.18 -0.38 11.58
CA ILE A 115 -2.17 0.24 10.70
C ILE A 115 -3.05 -0.86 10.08
N ILE A 116 -4.36 -0.77 10.31
CA ILE A 116 -5.35 -1.68 9.72
C ILE A 116 -6.16 -0.90 8.69
N PHE A 117 -6.27 -1.44 7.49
CA PHE A 117 -7.27 -1.04 6.49
C PHE A 117 -8.38 -2.10 6.51
N SER A 118 -9.62 -1.70 6.82
CA SER A 118 -10.73 -2.65 7.00
C SER A 118 -11.93 -2.23 6.16
N GLY A 119 -12.40 -3.11 5.28
CA GLY A 119 -13.59 -2.85 4.44
C GLY A 119 -13.41 -1.70 3.44
N ALA A 120 -12.18 -1.41 3.01
CA ALA A 120 -11.91 -0.39 2.02
C ALA A 120 -12.18 -0.90 0.59
N THR A 121 -12.69 -0.04 -0.27
CA THR A 121 -12.84 -0.33 -1.71
C THR A 121 -12.07 0.70 -2.53
N ASP A 122 -11.38 0.29 -3.59
CA ASP A 122 -10.63 1.23 -4.44
C ASP A 122 -9.56 2.03 -3.64
N LEU A 123 -8.70 1.27 -2.94
CA LEU A 123 -7.67 1.77 -2.03
C LEU A 123 -6.27 1.62 -2.63
N GLU A 124 -5.43 2.64 -2.50
CA GLU A 124 -4.03 2.57 -2.91
C GLU A 124 -3.08 3.03 -1.81
N VAL A 125 -2.18 2.15 -1.36
CA VAL A 125 -1.22 2.40 -0.28
C VAL A 125 0.18 2.44 -0.86
N PHE A 126 0.84 3.59 -0.85
CA PHE A 126 2.07 3.76 -1.63
C PHE A 126 3.03 4.83 -1.10
N SER A 127 4.25 4.84 -1.62
CA SER A 127 5.13 6.02 -1.59
C SER A 127 5.28 6.56 -3.01
N LYS A 128 5.15 7.88 -3.18
CA LYS A 128 5.45 8.53 -4.46
C LYS A 128 6.95 8.61 -4.72
N THR A 129 7.75 8.61 -3.66
CA THR A 129 9.20 8.80 -3.72
C THR A 129 9.98 7.48 -3.71
N SER A 130 9.30 6.34 -3.56
CA SER A 130 9.89 5.01 -3.30
C SER A 130 10.86 5.00 -2.10
N LYS A 131 10.68 5.94 -1.17
CA LYS A 131 11.52 6.12 0.03
C LYS A 131 10.72 6.09 1.32
N GLY A 132 9.40 6.19 1.25
CA GLY A 132 8.54 6.12 2.42
C GLY A 132 8.47 4.70 2.98
N GLY A 133 8.21 4.60 4.28
CA GLY A 133 8.26 3.30 4.94
C GLY A 133 7.95 3.29 6.41
N ILE A 134 7.99 2.07 6.97
CA ILE A 134 7.77 1.83 8.40
C ILE A 134 8.95 1.05 8.97
N GLN A 135 9.59 1.63 9.98
CA GLN A 135 10.56 0.98 10.84
C GLN A 135 9.84 0.39 12.06
N GLY A 136 9.65 -0.93 12.05
CA GLY A 136 8.89 -1.66 13.07
C GLY A 136 9.62 -1.82 14.41
N ALA A 137 10.94 -1.61 14.46
CA ALA A 137 11.75 -1.72 15.67
C ALA A 137 11.51 -3.07 16.41
N GLY A 138 11.44 -4.16 15.64
CA GLY A 138 11.23 -5.54 16.07
C GLY A 138 12.37 -6.10 16.90
N VAL A 139 13.60 -5.60 16.72
CA VAL A 139 14.77 -5.96 17.55
C VAL A 139 14.48 -5.86 19.06
N TYR A 140 13.65 -4.91 19.49
CA TYR A 140 13.27 -4.75 20.90
C TYR A 140 12.43 -5.90 21.45
N TRP A 141 11.73 -6.64 20.59
CA TRP A 141 10.98 -7.85 20.94
C TRP A 141 11.86 -9.09 20.80
N HIS A 142 12.56 -9.23 19.67
CA HIS A 142 13.33 -10.45 19.37
C HIS A 142 14.49 -10.66 20.33
N LYS A 143 15.06 -9.59 20.90
CA LYS A 143 16.11 -9.68 21.92
C LYS A 143 15.63 -10.23 23.27
N GLN A 144 14.32 -10.28 23.51
CA GLN A 144 13.74 -10.77 24.78
C GLN A 144 13.67 -12.30 24.83
N GLY A 145 13.78 -12.98 23.68
CA GLY A 145 13.81 -14.43 23.60
C GLY A 145 13.06 -15.00 22.40
N LYS A 146 13.24 -16.30 22.17
CA LYS A 146 12.53 -17.03 21.11
C LYS A 146 11.03 -17.00 21.38
N GLY A 147 10.24 -16.74 20.34
CA GLY A 147 8.78 -16.72 20.44
C GLY A 147 8.18 -15.42 21.00
N VAL A 148 9.01 -14.43 21.34
CA VAL A 148 8.54 -13.12 21.80
C VAL A 148 8.39 -12.19 20.59
N TYR A 149 7.14 -11.82 20.31
CA TYR A 149 6.76 -10.99 19.17
C TYR A 149 5.88 -9.83 19.60
N GLY A 150 5.91 -8.76 18.82
CA GLY A 150 5.12 -7.55 19.05
C GLY A 150 3.98 -7.36 18.04
N PRO A 151 3.61 -6.10 17.73
CA PRO A 151 2.61 -5.81 16.71
C PRO A 151 3.10 -6.16 15.29
N ARG A 152 2.15 -6.38 14.39
CA ARG A 152 2.39 -6.46 12.94
C ARG A 152 2.34 -5.06 12.35
N ILE A 153 2.85 -4.85 11.14
CA ILE A 153 2.83 -3.53 10.50
C ILE A 153 1.47 -3.25 9.85
N PHE A 154 1.16 -3.89 8.73
CA PHE A 154 -0.10 -3.70 8.01
C PHE A 154 -1.04 -4.89 8.14
N ARG A 155 -2.33 -4.59 8.22
CA ARG A 155 -3.39 -5.56 7.98
C ARG A 155 -4.43 -5.00 7.02
N PHE A 156 -4.76 -5.79 6.00
CA PHE A 156 -5.86 -5.54 5.09
C PHE A 156 -6.96 -6.57 5.38
N VAL A 157 -8.16 -6.11 5.74
CA VAL A 157 -9.29 -6.97 6.09
C VAL A 157 -10.45 -6.63 5.19
N LYS A 158 -10.97 -7.59 4.41
CA LYS A 158 -12.14 -7.43 3.55
C LYS A 158 -12.03 -6.22 2.61
N CYS A 159 -10.83 -5.93 2.13
CA CYS A 159 -10.59 -4.85 1.17
C CYS A 159 -10.77 -5.36 -0.26
N THR A 160 -11.33 -4.54 -1.14
CA THR A 160 -11.60 -4.89 -2.55
C THR A 160 -10.99 -3.84 -3.47
N ASN A 161 -10.48 -4.26 -4.62
CA ASN A 161 -9.84 -3.37 -5.60
C ASN A 161 -8.76 -2.48 -4.95
N TRP A 162 -7.68 -3.09 -4.48
CA TRP A 162 -6.66 -2.35 -3.74
C TRP A 162 -5.25 -2.79 -4.09
N SER A 163 -4.29 -1.91 -3.85
CA SER A 163 -2.86 -2.17 -4.02
C SER A 163 -2.05 -1.61 -2.85
N VAL A 164 -0.88 -2.24 -2.64
CA VAL A 164 0.19 -1.72 -1.79
C VAL A 164 1.52 -1.84 -2.54
N HIS A 165 2.29 -0.77 -2.65
CA HIS A 165 3.52 -0.74 -3.47
C HIS A 165 4.48 0.38 -3.06
N ASP A 166 5.71 0.32 -3.56
CA ASP A 166 6.75 1.37 -3.41
C ASP A 166 7.15 1.75 -1.97
N LEU A 167 6.84 0.89 -0.99
CA LEU A 167 7.13 1.13 0.43
C LEU A 167 8.26 0.22 0.95
N ALA A 168 9.05 0.75 1.87
CA ALA A 168 9.99 -0.04 2.66
C ALA A 168 9.40 -0.39 4.03
N LEU A 169 9.22 -1.69 4.31
CA LEU A 169 8.82 -2.16 5.64
C LEU A 169 10.01 -2.90 6.26
N ALA A 170 10.52 -2.40 7.38
CA ALA A 170 11.75 -2.88 7.99
C ALA A 170 11.52 -3.32 9.44
N ASP A 171 12.22 -4.38 9.85
CA ASP A 171 12.32 -4.84 11.24
C ASP A 171 10.95 -4.93 11.95
N SER A 172 10.02 -5.67 11.36
CA SER A 172 8.70 -5.89 11.96
C SER A 172 8.81 -6.71 13.25
N PRO A 173 8.14 -6.33 14.35
CA PRO A 173 8.08 -7.16 15.55
C PRO A 173 7.43 -8.53 15.34
N ALA A 174 6.59 -8.67 14.32
CA ALA A 174 5.94 -9.92 13.89
C ALA A 174 5.80 -9.92 12.35
N PHE A 175 4.61 -10.15 11.80
CA PHE A 175 4.37 -10.10 10.35
C PHE A 175 4.38 -8.68 9.79
N PHE A 176 4.90 -8.52 8.58
CA PHE A 176 4.92 -7.23 7.86
C PHE A 176 3.53 -6.88 7.32
N ILE A 177 2.95 -7.76 6.50
CA ILE A 177 1.63 -7.56 5.89
C ILE A 177 0.79 -8.80 6.15
N VAL A 178 -0.45 -8.60 6.58
CA VAL A 178 -1.48 -9.64 6.70
C VAL A 178 -2.65 -9.25 5.81
N VAL A 179 -3.13 -10.19 4.99
CA VAL A 179 -4.26 -10.00 4.07
C VAL A 179 -5.34 -11.03 4.39
N GLU A 180 -6.58 -10.57 4.55
CA GLU A 180 -7.78 -11.37 4.85
C GLU A 180 -8.98 -10.93 4.02
#